data_AF-A0ABD1CQK8-F1
#
_entry.id   AF-A0ABD1CQK8-F1
#
_cell.length_a   1.000
_cell.length_b   1.000
_cell.length_c   1.000
_cell.angle_alpha   90.00
_cell.angle_beta   90.00
_cell.angle_gamma   90.00
#
_symmetry.space_group_name_H-M   'P 1'
#
loop_
_entity.id
_entity.type
_entity.pdbx_description
1 polymer ?
#
loop_
_entity_poly.entity_id
_entity_poly.type
_entity_poly.pdbx_seq_one_letter_code
_entity_poly.pdbx_strand_id
1 'polypeptide(L)'
;MNFYDDFDIGFDSLDSPIVTVDAPPAEVAPVRAPDPVVAVAPKVKKPGIRKLKFFLFEAHAKILAGLTHFKPVETLRTIEDVYRNLVVFEGNFEQTCNDFRKLGADRLEVQQVGGKGGASLCRIKVGQFVLAEAQGSTNRVAKRHALDTFYKTAKRHCYRLEYLKASNALENQIARRPNGGIGIYKNIIKQFRQESIEQELVFRPEFTKEERSVLIKHASKMDLKAIAFGPKDNLQLKVLGLPIPALAIVERILVRKDPQLRALYQAIPPMVGARRID
;
A
#
# COMPACT_ATOMS: atom_id res chain seq x y z
N MET A 1 -24.18 8.73 18.23
CA MET A 1 -24.82 8.10 17.05
C MET A 1 -23.72 7.30 16.37
N ASN A 2 -23.68 6.00 16.62
CA ASN A 2 -22.57 5.11 16.28
C ASN A 2 -22.82 4.54 14.88
N PHE A 3 -21.86 4.71 13.97
CA PHE A 3 -21.82 4.03 12.68
C PHE A 3 -20.46 3.34 12.55
N TYR A 4 -20.41 2.08 12.96
CA TYR A 4 -19.37 1.13 12.57
C TYR A 4 -19.99 -0.26 12.59
N ASP A 5 -20.78 -0.54 11.56
CA ASP A 5 -21.10 -1.90 11.13
C ASP A 5 -20.83 -1.98 9.62
N ASP A 6 -20.49 -3.19 9.17
CA ASP A 6 -20.25 -3.63 7.80
C ASP A 6 -18.83 -3.45 7.23
N PHE A 7 -17.93 -4.30 7.74
CA PHE A 7 -16.99 -4.98 6.85
C PHE A 7 -17.17 -6.49 7.00
N ASP A 8 -18.07 -6.99 6.16
CA ASP A 8 -18.34 -8.38 5.89
C ASP A 8 -17.16 -8.95 5.09
N ILE A 9 -16.39 -9.85 5.70
CA ILE A 9 -15.39 -10.66 5.00
C ILE A 9 -15.91 -12.08 5.09
N GLY A 10 -16.62 -12.49 4.04
CA GLY A 10 -16.99 -13.88 3.83
C GLY A 10 -15.74 -14.75 3.82
N PHE A 11 -15.73 -15.75 4.69
CA PHE A 11 -14.77 -16.84 4.61
C PHE A 11 -15.49 -18.14 4.92
N ASP A 12 -15.36 -19.07 3.98
CA ASP A 12 -16.13 -20.28 3.87
C ASP A 12 -16.06 -21.18 5.10
N SER A 13 -17.24 -21.71 5.42
CA SER A 13 -17.51 -22.84 6.28
C SER A 13 -16.66 -24.05 5.89
N LEU A 14 -15.81 -24.52 6.80
CA LEU A 14 -15.37 -25.91 6.85
C LEU A 14 -15.48 -26.40 8.29
N ASP A 15 -16.71 -26.65 8.72
CA ASP A 15 -16.96 -27.73 9.67
C ASP A 15 -16.84 -29.05 8.90
N SER A 16 -15.95 -29.92 9.36
CA SER A 16 -16.02 -31.34 9.03
C SER A 16 -15.76 -32.12 10.33
N PRO A 17 -16.67 -33.02 10.71
CA PRO A 17 -16.56 -33.78 11.94
C PRO A 17 -15.44 -34.82 11.86
N ILE A 18 -14.81 -35.03 13.01
CA ILE A 18 -13.88 -36.12 13.30
C ILE A 18 -14.64 -37.44 13.18
N VAL A 19 -14.29 -38.26 12.19
CA VAL A 19 -14.68 -39.68 12.12
C VAL A 19 -13.46 -40.51 12.47
N THR A 20 -13.49 -41.12 13.65
CA THR A 20 -12.65 -42.25 14.03
C THR A 20 -13.02 -43.45 13.17
N VAL A 21 -12.04 -44.00 12.44
CA VAL A 21 -12.18 -45.27 11.72
C VAL A 21 -11.09 -46.21 12.21
N ASP A 22 -11.51 -47.39 12.64
CA ASP A 22 -10.68 -48.50 13.09
C ASP A 22 -9.61 -48.89 12.06
N ALA A 23 -8.45 -49.30 12.58
CA ALA A 23 -7.33 -49.80 11.79
C ALA A 23 -7.59 -51.25 11.31
N PRO A 24 -7.56 -51.51 9.99
CA PRO A 24 -7.46 -52.88 9.47
C PRO A 24 -5.99 -53.33 9.37
N PRO A 25 -5.74 -54.66 9.32
CA PRO A 25 -4.42 -55.25 9.46
C PRO A 25 -3.56 -55.10 8.20
N ALA A 26 -2.25 -55.17 8.42
CA ALA A 26 -1.19 -54.95 7.42
C ALA A 26 -1.30 -55.91 6.23
N GLU A 27 -1.62 -55.35 5.06
CA GLU A 27 -1.53 -56.01 3.76
C GLU A 27 -0.19 -55.62 3.10
N VAL A 28 0.54 -56.63 2.63
CA VAL A 28 1.90 -56.53 2.09
C VAL A 28 1.89 -55.71 0.79
N ALA A 29 2.59 -54.58 0.78
CA ALA A 29 2.69 -53.70 -0.38
C ALA A 29 3.53 -54.34 -1.52
N PRO A 30 3.06 -54.29 -2.78
CA PRO A 30 3.89 -54.62 -3.94
C PRO A 30 4.94 -53.52 -4.19
N VAL A 31 6.14 -53.95 -4.57
CA VAL A 31 7.29 -53.09 -4.91
C VAL A 31 6.91 -52.10 -6.01
N ARG A 32 6.80 -50.82 -5.64
CA ARG A 32 6.47 -49.72 -6.55
C ARG A 32 7.71 -49.32 -7.35
N ALA A 33 7.59 -49.31 -8.68
CA ALA A 33 8.63 -48.78 -9.55
C ALA A 33 8.86 -47.27 -9.26
N PRO A 34 10.11 -46.76 -9.40
CA PRO A 34 10.40 -45.36 -9.12
C PRO A 34 9.67 -44.44 -10.10
N ASP A 35 8.95 -43.46 -9.54
CA ASP A 35 8.27 -42.42 -10.31
C ASP A 35 9.29 -41.59 -11.13
N PRO A 36 8.96 -41.18 -12.36
CA PRO A 36 9.82 -40.32 -13.16
C PRO A 36 9.98 -38.95 -12.49
N VAL A 37 11.24 -38.57 -12.27
CA VAL A 37 11.62 -37.27 -11.72
C VAL A 37 11.13 -36.16 -12.65
N VAL A 38 10.02 -35.51 -12.30
CA VAL A 38 9.55 -34.30 -12.96
C VAL A 38 10.55 -33.19 -12.66
N ALA A 39 11.39 -32.85 -13.63
CA ALA A 39 12.29 -31.72 -13.57
C ALA A 39 11.49 -30.42 -13.36
N VAL A 40 11.54 -29.88 -12.14
CA VAL A 40 11.00 -28.57 -11.81
C VAL A 40 11.82 -27.52 -12.55
N ALA A 41 11.26 -26.95 -13.61
CA ALA A 41 11.90 -25.86 -14.35
C ALA A 41 12.25 -24.71 -13.40
N PRO A 42 13.49 -24.18 -13.45
CA PRO A 42 13.93 -23.13 -12.54
C PRO A 42 13.08 -21.86 -12.76
N LYS A 43 12.45 -21.36 -11.69
CA LYS A 43 11.74 -20.09 -11.67
C LYS A 43 12.71 -18.97 -12.06
N VAL A 44 12.66 -18.53 -13.31
CA VAL A 44 13.41 -17.38 -13.83
C VAL A 44 13.00 -16.13 -13.04
N LYS A 45 13.85 -15.68 -12.11
CA LYS A 45 13.66 -14.43 -11.37
C LYS A 45 13.73 -13.26 -12.36
N LYS A 46 12.60 -12.59 -12.60
CA LYS A 46 12.51 -11.43 -13.50
C LYS A 46 13.45 -10.30 -13.03
N PRO A 47 14.52 -9.96 -13.78
CA PRO A 47 15.52 -8.98 -13.35
C PRO A 47 15.00 -7.54 -13.22
N GLY A 48 13.88 -7.19 -13.86
CA GLY A 48 13.33 -5.82 -13.86
C GLY A 48 12.77 -5.33 -12.51
N ILE A 49 12.29 -6.22 -11.63
CA ILE A 49 11.59 -5.80 -10.40
C ILE A 49 12.53 -5.11 -9.40
N ARG A 50 13.82 -5.49 -9.37
CA ARG A 50 14.81 -4.89 -8.45
C ARG A 50 15.18 -3.46 -8.86
N LYS A 51 15.37 -3.23 -10.16
CA LYS A 51 15.69 -1.91 -10.71
C LYS A 51 14.56 -0.89 -10.45
N LEU A 52 13.32 -1.31 -10.65
CA LEU A 52 12.15 -0.46 -10.39
C LEU A 52 12.04 -0.04 -8.92
N LYS A 53 12.21 -0.99 -7.99
CA LYS A 53 12.15 -0.69 -6.54
C LYS A 53 13.24 0.29 -6.11
N PHE A 54 14.44 0.13 -6.65
CA PHE A 54 15.56 1.02 -6.36
C PHE A 54 15.31 2.44 -6.89
N PHE A 55 14.87 2.57 -8.15
CA PHE A 55 14.53 3.87 -8.74
C PHE A 55 13.44 4.61 -7.94
N LEU A 56 12.38 3.90 -7.54
CA LEU A 56 11.31 4.48 -6.74
C LEU A 56 11.80 4.94 -5.36
N PHE A 57 12.72 4.19 -4.75
CA PHE A 57 13.33 4.57 -3.48
C PHE A 57 14.16 5.87 -3.61
N GLU A 58 14.99 5.99 -4.66
CA GLU A 58 15.76 7.21 -4.91
C GLU A 58 14.88 8.43 -5.18
N ALA A 59 13.83 8.27 -5.99
CA ALA A 59 12.88 9.34 -6.25
C ALA A 59 12.20 9.81 -4.95
N HIS A 60 11.79 8.87 -4.10
CA HIS A 60 11.19 9.15 -2.80
C HIS A 60 12.16 9.90 -1.88
N ALA A 61 13.41 9.46 -1.80
CA ALA A 61 14.45 10.10 -0.99
C ALA A 61 14.74 11.53 -1.47
N LYS A 62 14.81 11.75 -2.79
CA LYS A 62 14.98 13.09 -3.38
C LYS A 62 13.84 14.04 -3.02
N ILE A 63 12.59 13.57 -3.08
CA ILE A 63 11.43 14.39 -2.69
C ILE A 63 11.52 14.74 -1.20
N LEU A 64 11.83 13.76 -0.34
CA LEU A 64 11.95 13.97 1.11
C LEU A 64 13.09 14.94 1.47
N ALA A 65 14.23 14.85 0.79
CA ALA A 65 15.36 15.75 0.98
C ALA A 65 15.02 17.21 0.58
N GLY A 66 14.11 17.38 -0.38
CA GLY A 66 13.62 18.68 -0.83
C GLY A 66 12.49 19.28 0.02
N LEU A 67 12.07 18.61 1.10
CA LEU A 67 11.09 19.17 2.03
C LEU A 67 11.71 20.28 2.87
N THR A 68 10.91 21.28 3.17
CA THR A 68 11.36 22.50 3.88
C THR A 68 10.80 22.53 5.29
N HIS A 69 9.54 22.17 5.46
CA HIS A 69 8.81 22.25 6.74
C HIS A 69 8.62 20.87 7.36
N PHE A 70 8.61 19.81 6.54
CA PHE A 70 8.33 18.45 6.97
C PHE A 70 9.51 17.48 6.78
N LYS A 71 10.74 17.96 6.95
CA LYS A 71 11.94 17.12 6.84
C LYS A 71 11.84 15.91 7.78
N PRO A 72 12.06 14.67 7.31
CA PRO A 72 12.03 13.50 8.17
C PRO A 72 13.19 13.56 9.18
N VAL A 73 12.93 13.10 10.40
CA VAL A 73 13.94 12.86 11.42
C VAL A 73 14.62 11.52 11.12
N GLU A 74 15.90 11.54 10.77
CA GLU A 74 16.60 10.32 10.33
C GLU A 74 16.86 9.33 11.47
N THR A 75 17.21 9.84 12.65
CA THR A 75 17.51 9.02 13.84
C THR A 75 16.43 9.23 14.90
N LEU A 76 15.69 8.18 15.21
CA LEU A 76 14.60 8.21 16.19
C LEU A 76 15.17 8.06 17.61
N ARG A 77 15.19 9.13 18.39
CA ARG A 77 15.69 9.14 19.78
C ARG A 77 14.57 9.17 20.79
N THR A 78 13.44 9.78 20.44
CA THR A 78 12.26 9.86 21.29
C THR A 78 11.00 9.43 20.56
N ILE A 79 9.90 9.24 21.31
CA ILE A 79 8.60 8.94 20.72
C ILE A 79 8.06 10.11 19.88
N GLU A 80 8.43 11.34 20.24
CA GLU A 80 8.09 12.55 19.47
C GLU A 80 8.75 12.54 18.09
N ASP A 81 9.97 12.00 17.95
CA ASP A 81 10.61 11.83 16.65
C ASP A 81 9.81 10.87 15.76
N VAL A 82 9.23 9.82 16.36
CA VAL A 82 8.33 8.90 15.65
C VAL A 82 7.09 9.65 15.16
N TYR A 83 6.43 10.42 16.03
CA TYR A 83 5.23 11.18 15.66
C TYR A 83 5.51 12.29 14.64
N ARG A 84 6.71 12.88 14.65
CA ARG A 84 7.14 13.85 13.63
C ARG A 84 7.21 13.22 12.25
N ASN A 85 7.66 11.98 12.15
CA ASN A 85 7.78 11.25 10.89
C ASN A 85 6.48 10.60 10.42
N LEU A 86 5.58 10.32 11.36
CA LEU A 86 4.36 9.58 11.08
C LEU A 86 3.26 10.49 10.49
N VAL A 87 2.73 10.07 9.35
CA VAL A 87 1.49 10.60 8.78
C VAL A 87 0.49 9.46 8.68
N VAL A 88 -0.71 9.67 9.23
CA VAL A 88 -1.73 8.64 9.33
C VAL A 88 -2.69 8.73 8.14
N PHE A 89 -2.87 7.63 7.43
CA PHE A 89 -3.97 7.50 6.47
C PHE A 89 -5.20 6.97 7.21
N GLU A 90 -6.26 7.78 7.28
CA GLU A 90 -7.46 7.41 8.02
C GLU A 90 -8.07 6.12 7.46
N GLY A 91 -8.33 5.15 8.33
CA GLY A 91 -8.88 3.85 7.95
C GLY A 91 -7.91 2.93 7.20
N ASN A 92 -6.65 3.32 6.96
CA ASN A 92 -5.68 2.50 6.21
C ASN A 92 -4.33 2.39 6.94
N PHE A 93 -4.26 1.41 7.85
CA PHE A 93 -3.06 1.17 8.65
C PHE A 93 -1.90 0.64 7.80
N GLU A 94 -2.20 -0.22 6.82
CA GLU A 94 -1.18 -0.78 5.94
C GLU A 94 -0.50 0.30 5.10
N GLN A 95 -1.28 1.24 4.56
CA GLN A 95 -0.74 2.39 3.84
C GLN A 95 0.14 3.25 4.76
N THR A 96 -0.31 3.49 6.00
CA THR A 96 0.46 4.20 7.03
C THR A 96 1.81 3.52 7.30
N CYS A 97 1.84 2.19 7.48
CA CYS A 97 3.08 1.44 7.65
C CYS A 97 3.98 1.48 6.42
N ASN A 98 3.39 1.36 5.23
CA ASN A 98 4.13 1.34 3.97
C ASN A 98 4.78 2.69 3.69
N ASP A 99 4.11 3.80 4.02
CA ASP A 99 4.70 5.13 3.86
C ASP A 99 5.82 5.37 4.88
N PHE A 100 5.56 5.08 6.16
CA PHE A 100 6.58 5.23 7.22
C PHE A 100 7.86 4.44 6.91
N ARG A 101 7.72 3.21 6.41
CA ARG A 101 8.87 2.37 6.02
C ARG A 101 9.76 3.02 4.96
N LYS A 102 9.21 3.82 4.06
CA LYS A 102 9.98 4.47 2.99
C LYS A 102 10.84 5.63 3.49
N LEU A 103 10.64 6.08 4.73
CA LEU A 103 11.50 7.07 5.36
C LEU A 103 12.88 6.51 5.72
N GLY A 104 13.02 5.19 5.82
CA GLY A 104 14.29 4.52 6.10
C GLY A 104 14.77 4.59 7.55
N ALA A 105 14.07 5.33 8.43
CA ALA A 105 14.43 5.48 9.84
C ALA A 105 14.18 4.20 10.65
N ASP A 106 13.00 3.58 10.50
CA ASP A 106 12.61 2.32 11.16
C ASP A 106 11.31 1.77 10.53
N ARG A 107 10.63 0.81 11.17
CA ARG A 107 9.40 0.18 10.70
C ARG A 107 8.29 0.29 11.74
N LEU A 108 7.14 0.77 11.30
CA LEU A 108 5.88 0.64 12.04
C LEU A 108 5.35 -0.78 11.88
N GLU A 109 5.28 -1.51 13.00
CA GLU A 109 4.91 -2.92 13.00
C GLU A 109 3.91 -3.28 14.11
N VAL A 110 3.18 -4.36 13.86
CA VAL A 110 2.24 -4.97 14.81
C VAL A 110 2.91 -6.24 15.34
N GLN A 111 3.19 -6.27 16.62
CA GLN A 111 3.76 -7.42 17.32
C GLN A 111 2.68 -8.09 18.16
N GLN A 112 2.40 -9.36 17.89
CA GLN A 112 1.58 -10.19 18.76
C GLN A 112 2.48 -10.93 19.75
N VAL A 113 2.11 -10.89 21.02
CA VAL A 113 2.81 -11.54 22.12
C VAL A 113 1.81 -12.45 22.81
N GLY A 114 2.14 -13.74 22.95
CA GLY A 114 1.34 -14.66 23.75
C GLY A 114 1.27 -14.15 25.19
N GLY A 115 0.07 -13.86 25.68
CA GLY A 115 -0.12 -13.40 27.05
C GLY A 115 -0.23 -14.58 28.03
N LYS A 116 -0.11 -14.27 29.32
CA LYS A 116 -0.33 -15.24 30.39
C LYS A 116 -1.84 -15.44 30.60
N GLY A 117 -2.25 -16.68 30.89
CA GLY A 117 -3.64 -16.99 31.22
C GLY A 117 -4.61 -16.98 30.03
N GLY A 118 -4.16 -17.33 28.82
CA GLY A 118 -5.00 -17.39 27.62
C GLY A 118 -5.32 -16.03 26.98
N ALA A 119 -4.94 -14.92 27.61
CA ALA A 119 -5.01 -13.60 27.00
C ALA A 119 -3.97 -13.44 25.90
N SER A 120 -4.32 -12.72 24.84
CA SER A 120 -3.40 -12.32 23.77
C SER A 120 -3.02 -10.84 23.95
N LEU A 121 -1.74 -10.51 23.81
CA LEU A 121 -1.25 -9.13 23.86
C LEU A 121 -0.83 -8.67 22.46
N CYS A 122 -1.21 -7.45 22.08
CA CYS A 122 -0.82 -6.85 20.81
C CYS A 122 -0.17 -5.48 21.04
N ARG A 123 0.96 -5.25 20.40
CA ARG A 123 1.74 -4.00 20.45
C ARG A 123 1.88 -3.43 19.05
N ILE A 124 1.71 -2.12 18.94
CA ILE A 124 2.09 -1.35 17.75
C ILE A 124 3.32 -0.54 18.13
N LYS A 125 4.42 -0.73 17.43
CA LYS A 125 5.71 -0.13 17.79
C LYS A 125 6.53 0.31 16.59
N VAL A 126 7.52 1.13 16.88
CA VAL A 126 8.60 1.54 15.95
C VAL A 126 9.91 1.37 16.70
N GLY A 127 10.70 0.37 16.30
CA GLY A 127 11.91 -0.02 17.03
C GLY A 127 11.60 -0.36 18.49
N GLN A 128 12.15 0.44 19.41
CA GLN A 128 11.95 0.33 20.86
C GLN A 128 10.72 1.10 21.38
N PHE A 129 10.12 1.98 20.58
CA PHE A 129 9.03 2.85 21.02
C PHE A 129 7.67 2.15 20.82
N VAL A 130 6.98 1.86 21.92
CA VAL A 130 5.60 1.32 21.88
C VAL A 130 4.62 2.48 21.73
N LEU A 131 3.89 2.50 20.61
CA LEU A 131 2.92 3.54 20.29
C LEU A 131 1.51 3.21 20.80
N ALA A 132 1.19 1.91 20.87
CA ALA A 132 -0.03 1.41 21.46
C ALA A 132 0.16 -0.04 21.92
N GLU A 133 -0.55 -0.41 22.98
CA GLU A 133 -0.61 -1.77 23.49
C GLU A 133 -2.03 -2.08 23.93
N ALA A 134 -2.52 -3.28 23.64
CA ALA A 134 -3.80 -3.76 24.14
C ALA A 134 -3.82 -5.28 24.33
N GLN A 135 -4.61 -5.73 25.30
CA GLN A 135 -4.90 -7.14 25.53
C GLN A 135 -6.28 -7.50 24.97
N GLY A 136 -6.48 -8.78 24.69
CA GLY A 136 -7.78 -9.31 24.28
C GLY A 136 -7.86 -10.81 24.51
N SER A 137 -9.09 -11.34 24.54
CA SER A 137 -9.34 -12.79 24.64
C SER A 137 -8.76 -13.57 23.46
N THR A 138 -8.60 -12.93 22.31
CA THR A 138 -7.98 -13.50 21.11
C THR A 138 -7.01 -12.51 20.47
N ASN A 139 -6.09 -13.01 19.65
CA ASN A 139 -5.18 -12.18 18.85
C ASN A 139 -5.91 -11.13 17.99
N ARG A 140 -7.10 -11.49 17.46
CA ARG A 140 -7.93 -10.59 16.64
C ARG A 140 -8.46 -9.42 17.48
N VAL A 141 -8.98 -9.71 18.67
CA VAL A 141 -9.53 -8.70 19.59
C VAL A 141 -8.42 -7.79 20.10
N ALA A 142 -7.30 -8.37 20.55
CA ALA A 142 -6.13 -7.60 21.00
C ALA A 142 -5.60 -6.66 19.90
N LYS A 143 -5.51 -7.14 18.65
CA LYS A 143 -5.09 -6.33 17.50
C LYS A 143 -6.07 -5.19 17.21
N ARG A 144 -7.38 -5.44 17.25
CA ARG A 144 -8.39 -4.39 17.06
C ARG A 144 -8.24 -3.29 18.12
N HIS A 145 -8.18 -3.66 19.39
CA HIS A 145 -8.02 -2.68 20.48
C HIS A 145 -6.68 -1.91 20.41
N ALA A 146 -5.59 -2.58 20.01
CA ALA A 146 -4.30 -1.91 19.83
C ALA A 146 -4.37 -0.89 18.69
N LEU A 147 -5.02 -1.24 17.56
CA LEU A 147 -5.24 -0.32 16.44
C LEU A 147 -6.11 0.87 16.85
N ASP A 148 -7.22 0.63 17.56
CA ASP A 148 -8.08 1.71 18.05
C ASP A 148 -7.32 2.67 18.95
N THR A 149 -6.50 2.13 19.85
CA THR A 149 -5.65 2.91 20.76
C THR A 149 -4.61 3.71 19.97
N PHE A 150 -3.94 3.07 19.01
CA PHE A 150 -2.98 3.73 18.13
C PHE A 150 -3.62 4.89 17.38
N TYR A 151 -4.78 4.70 16.73
CA TYR A 151 -5.43 5.77 15.99
C TYR A 151 -5.90 6.90 16.90
N LYS A 152 -6.41 6.61 18.10
CA LYS A 152 -6.77 7.64 19.09
C LYS A 152 -5.56 8.50 19.47
N THR A 153 -4.41 7.88 19.73
CA THR A 153 -3.18 8.61 20.06
C THR A 153 -2.62 9.35 18.85
N ALA A 154 -2.51 8.69 17.70
CA ALA A 154 -1.95 9.26 16.49
C ALA A 154 -2.79 10.43 15.95
N LYS A 155 -4.13 10.40 16.10
CA LYS A 155 -5.03 11.54 15.81
C LYS A 155 -4.66 12.82 16.56
N ARG A 156 -4.09 12.67 17.77
CA ARG A 156 -3.69 13.82 18.58
C ARG A 156 -2.34 14.37 18.15
N HIS A 157 -1.41 13.50 17.76
CA HIS A 157 0.01 13.87 17.60
C HIS A 157 0.52 13.96 16.15
N CYS A 158 -0.17 13.34 15.21
CA CYS A 158 0.27 13.21 13.82
C CYS A 158 -0.65 13.97 12.87
N TYR A 159 -0.12 14.36 11.72
CA TYR A 159 -0.96 14.74 10.60
C TYR A 159 -1.75 13.54 10.08
N ARG A 160 -2.97 13.82 9.61
CA ARG A 160 -3.81 12.81 8.98
C ARG A 160 -4.11 13.19 7.54
N LEU A 161 -4.08 12.19 6.67
CA LEU A 161 -4.54 12.31 5.29
C LEU A 161 -5.83 11.50 5.15
N GLU A 162 -6.89 12.21 4.77
CA GLU A 162 -8.17 11.61 4.40
C GLU A 162 -8.32 11.73 2.89
N TYR A 163 -8.68 10.62 2.23
CA TYR A 163 -8.99 10.63 0.80
C TYR A 163 -10.33 11.30 0.60
N LEU A 164 -10.34 12.37 -0.18
CA LEU A 164 -11.58 12.93 -0.68
C LEU A 164 -12.07 12.00 -1.78
N LYS A 165 -13.34 11.57 -1.73
CA LYS A 165 -13.96 10.81 -2.82
C LYS A 165 -13.96 11.71 -4.06
N ALA A 166 -12.94 11.58 -4.90
CA ALA A 166 -12.76 12.44 -6.06
C ALA A 166 -13.84 12.13 -7.11
N SER A 167 -14.77 13.06 -7.33
CA SER A 167 -15.67 13.04 -8.48
C SER A 167 -14.96 13.38 -9.79
N ASN A 168 -13.72 13.91 -9.75
CA ASN A 168 -13.08 14.57 -10.90
C ASN A 168 -11.74 13.95 -11.34
N ALA A 169 -11.31 12.79 -10.82
CA ALA A 169 -10.13 12.08 -11.34
C ALA A 169 -10.28 11.62 -12.82
N LEU A 170 -11.47 11.81 -13.41
CA LEU A 170 -11.79 11.54 -14.82
C LEU A 170 -11.35 12.63 -15.81
N GLU A 171 -10.95 13.84 -15.37
CA GLU A 171 -10.66 14.94 -16.32
C GLU A 171 -9.38 14.74 -17.15
N ASN A 172 -8.44 13.92 -16.69
CA ASN A 172 -7.16 13.68 -17.38
C ASN A 172 -7.07 12.30 -18.08
N GLN A 173 -8.19 11.83 -18.66
CA GLN A 173 -8.19 10.54 -19.38
C GLN A 173 -7.82 10.68 -20.86
N ILE A 174 -6.90 9.82 -21.30
CA ILE A 174 -6.50 9.72 -22.71
C ILE A 174 -7.54 8.91 -23.48
N ALA A 175 -8.22 9.59 -24.41
CA ALA A 175 -9.15 8.96 -25.33
C ALA A 175 -8.44 8.29 -26.51
N ARG A 176 -9.00 7.19 -26.99
CA ARG A 176 -8.55 6.54 -28.22
C ARG A 176 -8.97 7.39 -29.43
N ARG A 177 -8.01 7.81 -30.25
CA ARG A 177 -8.21 8.43 -31.56
C ARG A 177 -8.57 7.35 -32.60
N PRO A 178 -9.65 7.52 -33.39
CA PRO A 178 -10.11 6.51 -34.36
C PRO A 178 -9.05 6.04 -35.37
N ASN A 179 -8.23 6.98 -35.85
CA ASN A 179 -7.17 6.74 -36.84
C ASN A 179 -5.76 6.79 -36.25
N GLY A 180 -5.65 6.85 -34.92
CA GLY A 180 -4.36 6.97 -34.24
C GLY A 180 -3.71 5.60 -34.07
N GLY A 181 -2.58 5.38 -34.74
CA GLY A 181 -1.77 4.19 -34.52
C GLY A 181 -1.31 4.09 -33.06
N ILE A 182 -1.11 2.85 -32.58
CA ILE A 182 -0.69 2.57 -31.18
C ILE A 182 0.63 3.28 -30.78
N GLY A 183 1.44 3.67 -31.78
CA GLY A 183 2.69 4.41 -31.59
C GLY A 183 2.51 5.76 -30.91
N ILE A 184 1.39 6.45 -31.13
CA ILE A 184 1.11 7.75 -30.48
C ILE A 184 1.07 7.57 -28.96
N TYR A 185 0.35 6.56 -28.47
CA TYR A 185 0.22 6.31 -27.03
C TYR A 185 1.50 5.77 -26.40
N LYS A 186 2.33 5.05 -27.16
CA LYS A 186 3.69 4.70 -26.72
C LYS A 186 4.52 5.96 -26.46
N ASN A 187 4.44 6.94 -27.35
CA ASN A 187 5.12 8.22 -27.16
C ASN A 187 4.57 8.99 -25.94
N ILE A 188 3.27 8.93 -25.68
CA ILE A 188 2.70 9.53 -24.46
C ILE A 188 3.27 8.85 -23.21
N ILE A 189 3.35 7.52 -23.16
CA ILE A 189 3.97 6.81 -22.03
C ILE A 189 5.46 7.16 -21.89
N LYS A 190 6.16 7.33 -23.02
CA LYS A 190 7.57 7.77 -23.03
C LYS A 190 7.72 9.17 -22.43
N GLN A 191 6.88 10.11 -22.86
CA GLN A 191 6.87 11.48 -22.35
C GLN A 191 6.51 11.49 -20.86
N PHE A 192 5.49 10.73 -20.46
CA PHE A 192 5.11 10.54 -19.07
C PHE A 192 6.28 10.05 -18.20
N ARG A 193 7.11 9.13 -18.72
CA ARG A 193 8.32 8.68 -18.04
C ARG A 193 9.35 9.79 -17.85
N GLN A 194 9.55 10.60 -18.88
CA GLN A 194 10.55 11.68 -18.91
C GLN A 194 10.15 12.84 -17.99
N GLU A 195 8.86 13.18 -17.96
CA GLU A 195 8.32 14.27 -17.16
C GLU A 195 8.21 13.92 -15.67
N SER A 196 8.45 12.66 -15.27
CA SER A 196 8.39 12.21 -13.87
C SER A 196 7.07 12.59 -13.18
N ILE A 197 5.97 12.46 -13.92
CA ILE A 197 4.65 12.89 -13.44
C ILE A 197 4.24 12.03 -12.24
N GLU A 198 3.76 12.71 -11.19
CA GLU A 198 3.30 12.09 -9.95
C GLU A 198 1.87 11.55 -10.07
N GLN A 199 1.07 12.11 -10.98
CA GLN A 199 -0.27 11.66 -11.29
C GLN A 199 -0.29 10.37 -12.11
N GLU A 200 -1.36 9.61 -11.98
CA GLU A 200 -1.60 8.44 -12.83
C GLU A 200 -2.01 8.87 -14.25
N LEU A 201 -1.46 8.20 -15.26
CA LEU A 201 -1.91 8.34 -16.64
C LEU A 201 -3.04 7.34 -16.89
N VAL A 202 -4.27 7.82 -17.07
CA VAL A 202 -5.44 6.95 -17.27
C VAL A 202 -5.84 6.97 -18.74
N PHE A 203 -5.97 5.80 -19.34
CA PHE A 203 -6.51 5.58 -20.67
C PHE A 203 -7.96 5.17 -20.56
N ARG A 204 -8.80 5.81 -21.36
CA ARG A 204 -10.23 5.53 -21.47
C ARG A 204 -10.51 4.08 -21.93
N PRO A 205 -11.75 3.58 -21.79
CA PRO A 205 -12.03 2.16 -22.00
C PRO A 205 -12.06 1.73 -23.47
N GLU A 206 -12.03 2.66 -24.43
CA GLU A 206 -12.18 2.33 -25.87
C GLU A 206 -10.96 1.63 -26.47
N PHE A 207 -9.87 1.48 -25.70
CA PHE A 207 -8.71 0.71 -26.09
C PHE A 207 -9.03 -0.79 -26.11
N THR A 208 -8.55 -1.50 -27.13
CA THR A 208 -8.76 -2.96 -27.20
C THR A 208 -7.89 -3.70 -26.18
N LYS A 209 -8.18 -4.99 -25.95
CA LYS A 209 -7.38 -5.85 -25.08
C LYS A 209 -5.93 -5.95 -25.56
N GLU A 210 -5.75 -6.01 -26.88
CA GLU A 210 -4.47 -6.11 -27.56
C GLU A 210 -3.69 -4.81 -27.40
N GLU A 211 -4.34 -3.66 -27.61
CA GLU A 211 -3.74 -2.33 -27.41
C GLU A 211 -3.29 -2.13 -25.96
N ARG A 212 -4.17 -2.43 -24.98
CA ARG A 212 -3.80 -2.37 -23.56
C ARG A 212 -2.61 -3.27 -23.24
N SER A 213 -2.59 -4.49 -23.75
CA SER A 213 -1.46 -5.42 -23.57
C SER A 213 -0.15 -4.87 -24.13
N VAL A 214 -0.19 -4.26 -25.32
CA VAL A 214 0.98 -3.61 -25.93
C VAL A 214 1.47 -2.43 -25.08
N LEU A 215 0.57 -1.59 -24.58
CA LEU A 215 0.91 -0.43 -23.76
C LEU A 215 1.44 -0.83 -22.38
N ILE A 216 0.88 -1.85 -21.74
CA ILE A 216 1.40 -2.41 -20.48
C ILE A 216 2.82 -2.94 -20.67
N LYS A 217 3.05 -3.72 -21.75
CA LYS A 217 4.38 -4.22 -22.09
C LYS A 217 5.35 -3.06 -22.36
N HIS A 218 4.89 -2.00 -23.01
CA HIS A 218 5.72 -0.83 -23.30
C HIS A 218 6.09 -0.05 -22.02
N ALA A 219 5.12 0.22 -21.14
CA ALA A 219 5.35 0.83 -19.84
C ALA A 219 6.34 0.02 -19.00
N SER A 220 6.19 -1.31 -18.98
CA SER A 220 7.13 -2.19 -18.27
C SER A 220 8.56 -2.15 -18.82
N LYS A 221 8.76 -1.85 -20.12
CA LYS A 221 10.11 -1.64 -20.69
C LYS A 221 10.74 -0.32 -20.25
N MET A 222 9.93 0.61 -19.76
CA MET A 222 10.33 1.94 -19.28
C MET A 222 10.39 2.02 -17.75
N ASP A 223 10.35 0.87 -17.07
CA ASP A 223 10.27 0.79 -15.61
C ASP A 223 9.07 1.58 -15.06
N LEU A 224 7.93 1.50 -15.74
CA LEU A 224 6.65 2.02 -15.26
C LEU A 224 5.73 0.86 -14.91
N LYS A 225 4.96 1.01 -13.83
CA LYS A 225 3.92 0.07 -13.46
C LYS A 225 2.62 0.47 -14.16
N ALA A 226 2.09 -0.42 -14.99
CA ALA A 226 0.81 -0.23 -15.64
C ALA A 226 -0.14 -1.38 -15.28
N ILE A 227 -1.40 -1.05 -14.99
CA ILE A 227 -2.43 -2.03 -14.62
C ILE A 227 -3.71 -1.74 -15.38
N ALA A 228 -4.43 -2.81 -15.76
CA ALA A 228 -5.80 -2.69 -16.21
C ALA A 228 -6.74 -2.72 -14.99
N PHE A 229 -7.78 -1.90 -14.98
CA PHE A 229 -8.72 -1.79 -13.87
C PHE A 229 -10.12 -1.43 -14.35
N GLY A 230 -11.12 -1.66 -13.51
CA GLY A 230 -12.54 -1.49 -13.85
C GLY A 230 -13.26 -2.82 -14.15
N PRO A 231 -14.58 -2.79 -14.36
CA PRO A 231 -15.35 -3.99 -14.68
C PRO A 231 -14.97 -4.53 -16.06
N LYS A 232 -15.26 -5.82 -16.31
CA LYS A 232 -14.82 -6.52 -17.53
C LYS A 232 -15.22 -5.79 -18.82
N ASP A 233 -16.39 -5.18 -18.83
CA ASP A 233 -16.96 -4.50 -20.01
C ASP A 233 -16.50 -3.04 -20.16
N ASN A 234 -15.79 -2.50 -19.15
CA ASN A 234 -15.33 -1.11 -19.13
C ASN A 234 -13.88 -1.03 -18.63
N LEU A 235 -13.03 -1.95 -19.12
CA LEU A 235 -11.67 -2.09 -18.62
C LEU A 235 -10.78 -0.94 -19.10
N GLN A 236 -10.34 -0.12 -18.17
CA GLN A 236 -9.41 0.98 -18.40
C GLN A 236 -7.98 0.52 -18.19
N LEU A 237 -7.02 1.26 -18.75
CA LEU A 237 -5.61 1.09 -18.49
C LEU A 237 -5.13 2.30 -17.69
N LYS A 238 -4.38 2.08 -16.62
CA LYS A 238 -3.63 3.16 -15.97
C LYS A 238 -2.15 2.85 -15.85
N VAL A 239 -1.34 3.88 -16.04
CA VAL A 239 0.09 3.87 -15.76
C VAL A 239 0.30 4.69 -14.49
N LEU A 240 0.87 4.05 -13.47
CA LEU A 240 1.05 4.67 -12.16
C LEU A 240 2.15 5.72 -12.23
N GLY A 241 1.86 6.91 -11.69
CA GLY A 241 2.84 7.97 -11.50
C GLY A 241 3.83 7.67 -10.37
N LEU A 242 4.73 8.63 -10.13
CA LEU A 242 5.65 8.53 -9.00
C LEU A 242 4.90 8.65 -7.67
N PRO A 243 5.07 7.70 -6.74
CA PRO A 243 4.43 7.77 -5.45
C PRO A 243 5.03 8.91 -4.63
N ILE A 244 4.18 9.86 -4.25
CA ILE A 244 4.56 10.98 -3.38
C ILE A 244 4.58 10.49 -1.92
N PRO A 245 5.65 10.75 -1.14
CA PRO A 245 5.68 10.49 0.30
C PRO A 245 4.55 11.23 1.04
N ALA A 246 3.97 10.64 2.09
CA ALA A 246 2.88 11.30 2.82
C ALA A 246 3.30 12.63 3.44
N LEU A 247 4.52 12.73 3.98
CA LEU A 247 5.07 14.01 4.48
C LEU A 247 5.13 15.08 3.38
N ALA A 248 5.44 14.69 2.14
CA ALA A 248 5.47 15.59 1.00
C ALA A 248 4.05 15.99 0.56
N ILE A 249 3.07 15.09 0.64
CA ILE A 249 1.65 15.41 0.42
C ILE A 249 1.20 16.48 1.43
N VAL A 250 1.51 16.28 2.72
CA VAL A 250 1.17 17.23 3.79
C VAL A 250 1.81 18.60 3.54
N GLU A 251 3.12 18.65 3.23
CA GLU A 251 3.81 19.92 2.92
C GLU A 251 3.17 20.64 1.73
N ARG A 252 2.88 19.92 0.65
CA ARG A 252 2.33 20.52 -0.57
C ARG A 252 0.92 21.05 -0.36
N ILE A 253 0.09 20.35 0.41
CA ILE A 253 -1.26 20.80 0.75
C ILE A 253 -1.20 22.04 1.65
N LEU A 254 -0.41 22.00 2.72
CA LEU A 254 -0.45 23.01 3.77
C LEU A 254 0.41 24.23 3.46
N VAL A 255 1.61 24.04 2.92
CA VAL A 255 2.57 25.12 2.61
C VAL A 255 2.37 25.60 1.18
N ARG A 256 2.45 24.69 0.20
CA ARG A 256 2.46 25.08 -1.23
C ARG A 256 1.06 25.29 -1.82
N LYS A 257 0.01 24.96 -1.06
CA LYS A 257 -1.40 25.06 -1.45
C LYS A 257 -1.71 24.35 -2.78
N ASP A 258 -1.07 23.21 -3.02
CA ASP A 258 -1.20 22.43 -4.26
C ASP A 258 -2.68 22.09 -4.56
N PRO A 259 -3.28 22.63 -5.63
CA PRO A 259 -4.71 22.47 -5.89
C PRO A 259 -5.08 21.03 -6.25
N GLN A 260 -4.17 20.28 -6.88
CA GLN A 260 -4.44 18.91 -7.31
C GLN A 260 -4.45 17.97 -6.12
N LEU A 261 -3.46 18.09 -5.24
CA LEU A 261 -3.43 17.29 -4.01
C LEU A 261 -4.57 17.66 -3.06
N ARG A 262 -4.99 18.93 -3.01
CA ARG A 262 -6.16 19.36 -2.22
C ARG A 262 -7.48 18.84 -2.75
N ALA A 263 -7.58 18.53 -4.05
CA ALA A 263 -8.75 17.88 -4.62
C ALA A 263 -8.82 16.38 -4.28
N LEU A 264 -7.67 15.75 -4.01
CA LEU A 264 -7.57 14.31 -3.72
C LEU A 264 -7.52 14.01 -2.22
N TYR A 265 -6.97 14.91 -1.42
CA TYR A 265 -6.68 14.70 -0.02
C TYR A 265 -7.08 15.89 0.83
N GLN A 266 -7.56 15.59 2.03
CA GLN A 266 -7.64 16.53 3.13
C GLN A 266 -6.52 16.24 4.14
N ALA A 267 -5.65 17.23 4.38
CA ALA A 267 -4.66 17.16 5.43
C ALA A 267 -5.22 17.77 6.72
N ILE A 268 -5.35 16.95 7.76
CA ILE A 268 -5.87 17.38 9.07
C ILE A 268 -4.69 17.51 10.03
N PRO A 269 -4.50 18.68 10.67
CA PRO A 269 -3.39 18.90 11.58
C PRO A 269 -3.54 18.13 12.89
N PRO A 270 -2.42 17.88 13.60
CA PRO A 270 -2.47 17.31 14.94
C PRO A 270 -3.13 18.28 15.94
N MET A 271 -3.75 17.69 16.96
CA MET A 271 -4.31 18.45 18.09
C MET A 271 -3.23 18.97 19.03
N VAL A 272 -2.16 18.19 19.22
CA VAL A 272 -1.09 18.44 20.19
C VAL A 272 0.24 18.07 19.55
N GLY A 273 1.22 18.98 19.55
CA GLY A 273 2.59 18.68 19.12
C GLY A 273 3.23 19.69 18.18
N ALA A 274 4.55 19.54 18.02
CA ALA A 274 5.51 20.54 17.54
C ALA A 274 5.59 20.78 16.02
N ARG A 275 4.63 20.30 15.22
CA ARG A 275 4.60 20.54 13.77
C ARG A 275 3.33 21.26 13.33
N ARG A 276 2.84 22.23 14.11
CA ARG A 276 1.81 23.12 13.57
C ARG A 276 2.50 24.11 12.63
N ILE A 277 2.03 24.16 11.40
CA ILE A 277 2.27 25.32 10.54
C ILE A 277 1.18 26.30 10.90
N ASP A 278 1.58 27.44 11.43
CA ASP A 278 0.71 28.57 11.73
C ASP A 278 0.13 29.19 10.43
#